data_AF-A0A151NSZ6-F1
#
_entry.id   AF-A0A151NSZ6-F1
#
_cell.length_a   1.000
_cell.length_b   1.000
_cell.length_c   1.000
_cell.angle_alpha   90.00
_cell.angle_beta   90.00
_cell.angle_gamma   90.00
#
_symmetry.space_group_name_H-M   'P 1'
#
loop_
_entity.id
_entity.type
_entity.pdbx_description
1 polymer ?
#
loop_
_entity_poly.entity_id
_entity_poly.type
_entity_poly.pdbx_seq_one_letter_code
_entity_poly.pdbx_strand_id
1 'polypeptide(L)'
;MVALLMANAKYPVDCMGMKVFSIPAGSRVSNQENLFLGQLPKLIVIGFMDNDAFSRNYAKNPFNFKHYNINFVALYIDGDQTPTKPLQPDFENGNCMREYMQLVKTAGKHTKD
;
A
#
# COMPACT_ATOMS: atom_id res chain seq x y z
N MET A 1 -3.64 -41.71 -0.03
CA MET A 1 -3.66 -41.14 -1.39
C MET A 1 -5.07 -41.25 -2.00
N VAL A 2 -6.10 -40.67 -1.35
CA VAL A 2 -7.51 -40.82 -1.80
C VAL A 2 -8.29 -39.48 -1.76
N ALA A 3 -7.82 -38.46 -1.04
CA ALA A 3 -8.55 -37.20 -0.89
C ALA A 3 -8.70 -36.37 -2.19
N LEU A 4 -7.77 -36.48 -3.14
CA LEU A 4 -7.84 -35.78 -4.43
C LEU A 4 -8.85 -36.37 -5.43
N LEU A 5 -9.37 -37.58 -5.17
CA LEU A 5 -10.32 -38.27 -6.05
C LEU A 5 -11.79 -37.97 -5.71
N MET A 6 -12.07 -37.45 -4.51
CA MET A 6 -13.45 -37.28 -4.02
C MET A 6 -14.03 -35.88 -4.26
N ALA A 7 -13.20 -34.86 -4.47
CA ALA A 7 -13.66 -33.49 -4.71
C ALA A 7 -12.59 -32.65 -5.43
N ASN A 8 -13.04 -31.71 -6.26
CA ASN A 8 -12.15 -30.78 -6.95
C ASN A 8 -11.42 -29.88 -5.93
N ALA A 9 -10.10 -29.75 -6.06
CA ALA A 9 -9.32 -28.80 -5.28
C ALA A 9 -9.72 -27.36 -5.63
N LYS A 10 -10.16 -26.59 -4.63
CA LYS A 10 -10.43 -25.16 -4.77
C LYS A 10 -9.18 -24.39 -4.35
N TYR A 11 -8.56 -23.71 -5.30
CA TYR A 11 -7.41 -22.84 -5.03
C TYR A 11 -7.91 -21.39 -4.92
N PRO A 12 -7.75 -20.73 -3.77
CA PRO A 12 -8.02 -19.30 -3.69
C PRO A 12 -7.01 -18.56 -4.56
N VAL A 13 -7.50 -17.83 -5.56
CA VAL A 13 -6.68 -16.92 -6.38
C VAL A 13 -6.91 -15.52 -5.84
N ASP A 14 -5.89 -14.92 -5.24
CA ASP A 14 -5.90 -13.52 -4.85
C ASP A 14 -5.48 -12.67 -6.04
N CYS A 15 -6.40 -11.85 -6.56
CA CYS A 15 -6.10 -10.90 -7.63
C CYS A 15 -5.50 -9.62 -7.04
N MET A 16 -4.27 -9.29 -7.43
CA MET A 16 -3.62 -8.03 -7.07
C MET A 16 -3.93 -6.95 -8.11
N GLY A 17 -4.34 -5.77 -7.65
CA GLY A 17 -4.57 -4.60 -8.49
C GLY A 17 -3.61 -3.47 -8.13
N MET A 18 -2.99 -2.84 -9.13
CA MET A 18 -2.16 -1.65 -8.96
C MET A 18 -2.85 -0.44 -9.57
N LYS A 19 -2.93 0.65 -8.80
CA LYS A 19 -3.33 1.97 -9.32
C LYS A 19 -2.17 2.95 -9.15
N VAL A 20 -1.92 3.73 -10.18
CA VAL A 20 -0.81 4.69 -10.23
C VAL A 20 -1.40 6.09 -10.35
N PHE A 21 -0.93 6.99 -9.49
CA PHE A 21 -1.35 8.38 -9.46
C PHE A 21 -0.12 9.27 -9.60
N SER A 22 -0.22 10.30 -10.45
CA SER A 22 0.83 11.30 -10.60
C SER A 22 0.51 12.52 -9.75
N ILE A 23 1.37 12.86 -8.80
CA ILE A 23 1.26 14.06 -7.97
C ILE A 23 2.22 15.11 -8.53
N PRO A 24 1.74 16.30 -8.95
CA PRO A 24 2.61 17.34 -9.49
C PRO A 24 3.48 17.96 -8.40
N ALA A 25 4.69 18.38 -8.79
CA ALA A 25 5.61 19.07 -7.89
C ALA A 25 4.97 20.34 -7.30
N GLY A 26 5.20 20.58 -6.01
CA GLY A 26 4.59 21.71 -5.29
C GLY A 26 3.19 21.44 -4.73
N SER A 27 2.55 20.32 -5.09
CA SER A 27 1.31 19.92 -4.44
C SER A 27 1.57 19.44 -3.01
N ARG A 28 0.75 19.92 -2.07
CA ARG A 28 0.80 19.53 -0.65
C ARG A 28 -0.25 18.50 -0.27
N VAL A 29 -1.31 18.39 -1.08
CA VAL A 29 -2.47 17.54 -0.80
C VAL A 29 -2.85 16.80 -2.07
N SER A 30 -3.05 15.49 -1.95
CA SER A 30 -3.57 14.66 -3.02
C SER A 30 -4.62 13.72 -2.43
N ASN A 31 -5.87 13.90 -2.86
CA ASN A 31 -6.98 13.02 -2.47
C ASN A 31 -7.35 12.17 -3.69
N GLN A 32 -7.37 10.86 -3.51
CA GLN A 32 -7.71 9.90 -4.55
C GLN A 32 -8.97 9.15 -4.12
N GLU A 33 -10.08 9.42 -4.80
CA GLU A 33 -11.36 8.79 -4.53
C GLU A 33 -11.54 7.54 -5.40
N ASN A 34 -12.44 6.65 -5.00
CA ASN A 34 -12.79 5.45 -5.77
C ASN A 34 -11.57 4.57 -6.13
N LEU A 35 -10.67 4.40 -5.15
CA LEU A 35 -9.46 3.58 -5.29
C LEU A 35 -9.75 2.13 -5.68
N PHE A 36 -10.89 1.56 -5.29
CA PHE A 36 -11.34 0.26 -5.77
C PHE A 36 -12.85 0.31 -5.94
N LEU A 37 -13.36 -0.19 -7.08
CA LEU A 37 -14.79 -0.28 -7.35
C LEU A 37 -15.20 -1.75 -7.24
N GLY A 38 -16.14 -2.06 -6.34
CA GLY A 38 -16.60 -3.43 -6.09
C GLY A 38 -15.77 -4.13 -5.01
N GLN A 39 -14.87 -5.03 -5.40
CA GLN A 39 -14.13 -5.84 -4.42
C GLN A 39 -13.05 -5.01 -3.71
N LEU A 40 -13.18 -4.90 -2.39
CA LEU A 40 -12.16 -4.26 -1.55
C LEU A 40 -10.94 -5.19 -1.37
N PRO A 41 -9.72 -4.65 -1.52
CA PRO A 41 -8.50 -5.44 -1.32
C PRO A 41 -8.30 -5.76 0.18
N LYS A 42 -7.70 -6.92 0.45
CA LYS A 42 -7.32 -7.34 1.82
C LYS A 42 -6.12 -6.56 2.37
N LEU A 43 -5.25 -6.07 1.47
CA LEU A 43 -4.01 -5.36 1.80
C LEU A 43 -3.83 -4.20 0.82
N ILE A 44 -3.54 -3.02 1.35
CA ILE A 44 -3.15 -1.85 0.55
C ILE A 44 -1.72 -1.48 0.94
N VAL A 45 -0.86 -1.38 -0.07
CA VAL A 45 0.50 -0.88 0.06
C VAL A 45 0.62 0.39 -0.77
N ILE A 46 1.06 1.47 -0.13
CA ILE A 46 1.27 2.77 -0.76
C ILE A 46 2.77 3.00 -0.83
N GLY A 47 3.27 3.32 -2.02
CA GLY A 47 4.67 3.65 -2.26
C GLY A 47 4.78 4.87 -3.15
N PHE A 48 5.72 5.75 -2.83
CA PHE A 48 6.01 6.94 -3.61
C PHE A 48 7.36 6.78 -4.30
N MET A 49 7.44 7.19 -5.55
CA MET A 49 8.61 7.04 -6.40
C MET A 49 8.64 8.17 -7.43
N ASP A 50 9.83 8.45 -7.96
CA ASP A 50 9.98 9.51 -8.97
C ASP A 50 9.23 9.09 -10.24
N ASN A 51 8.56 10.05 -10.89
CA ASN A 51 7.85 9.77 -12.15
C ASN A 51 8.80 9.22 -13.22
N ASP A 52 10.03 9.71 -13.30
CA ASP A 52 11.07 9.19 -14.20
C ASP A 52 11.46 7.73 -13.89
N ALA A 53 11.44 7.32 -12.61
CA ALA A 53 11.74 5.95 -12.22
C ALA A 53 10.60 5.00 -12.61
N PHE A 54 9.36 5.51 -12.61
CA PHE A 54 8.19 4.79 -13.13
C PHE A 54 8.20 4.75 -14.67
N SER A 55 8.55 5.87 -15.32
CA SER A 55 8.54 6.03 -16.77
C SER A 55 9.91 5.73 -17.41
N ARG A 56 10.25 4.44 -17.46
CA ARG A 56 11.27 3.88 -18.37
C ARG A 56 12.63 4.60 -18.37
N ASN A 57 13.15 4.98 -17.21
CA ASN A 57 14.55 5.37 -17.07
C ASN A 57 15.38 4.21 -16.52
N TYR A 58 16.18 3.56 -17.37
CA TYR A 58 17.02 2.41 -16.99
C TYR A 58 18.10 2.76 -15.94
N ALA A 59 18.43 4.04 -15.76
CA ALA A 59 19.37 4.48 -14.74
C ALA A 59 18.73 4.65 -13.36
N LYS A 60 17.39 4.71 -13.26
CA LYS A 60 16.68 4.92 -11.99
C LYS A 60 15.94 3.64 -11.58
N ASN A 61 16.04 3.30 -10.30
CA ASN A 61 15.40 2.11 -9.75
C ASN A 61 13.93 2.40 -9.35
N PRO A 62 12.93 1.72 -9.94
CA PRO A 62 11.52 1.90 -9.57
C PRO A 62 11.18 1.39 -8.17
N PHE A 63 12.01 0.52 -7.59
CA PHE A 63 11.82 -0.02 -6.24
C PHE A 63 12.45 0.86 -5.15
N ASN A 64 13.05 2.00 -5.51
CA ASN A 64 13.59 2.94 -4.54
C ASN A 64 12.48 3.89 -4.04
N PHE A 65 11.69 3.40 -3.08
CA PHE A 65 10.62 4.20 -2.49
C PHE A 65 11.18 5.35 -1.65
N LYS A 66 10.74 6.56 -1.97
CA LYS A 66 11.12 7.78 -1.24
C LYS A 66 9.94 8.27 -0.42
N HIS A 67 10.21 8.88 0.72
CA HIS A 67 9.17 9.35 1.62
C HIS A 67 8.64 10.75 1.29
N TYR A 68 9.35 11.56 0.49
CA TYR A 68 8.99 12.93 0.07
C TYR A 68 8.46 13.85 1.19
N ASN A 69 8.93 13.63 2.42
CA ASN A 69 8.48 14.33 3.63
C ASN A 69 6.94 14.37 3.81
N ILE A 70 6.27 13.25 3.53
CA ILE A 70 4.83 13.14 3.73
C ILE A 70 4.51 13.31 5.22
N ASN A 71 3.62 14.25 5.53
CA ASN A 71 3.21 14.55 6.90
C ASN A 71 1.94 13.78 7.32
N PHE A 72 1.06 13.45 6.37
CA PHE A 72 -0.25 12.88 6.69
C PHE A 72 -0.72 11.88 5.63
N VAL A 73 -1.14 10.70 6.08
CA VAL A 73 -1.81 9.69 5.25
C VAL A 73 -3.02 9.14 6.01
N ALA A 74 -4.19 9.21 5.38
CA ALA A 74 -5.41 8.59 5.86
C ALA A 74 -6.08 7.83 4.71
N LEU A 75 -6.60 6.65 5.02
CA LEU A 75 -7.43 5.86 4.11
C LEU A 75 -8.85 5.85 4.67
N TYR A 76 -9.82 6.05 3.78
CA TYR A 76 -11.24 6.01 4.11
C TYR A 76 -11.89 4.85 3.37
N ILE A 77 -12.66 4.04 4.09
CA ILE A 77 -13.44 2.92 3.57
C ILE A 77 -14.89 3.25 3.91
N ASP A 78 -15.73 3.47 2.89
CA ASP A 78 -17.16 3.79 3.05
C ASP A 78 -17.46 4.96 4.01
N GLY A 79 -16.53 5.92 4.11
CA GLY A 79 -16.63 7.09 5.00
C GLY A 79 -15.95 6.92 6.35
N ASP A 80 -15.62 5.69 6.75
CA ASP A 80 -14.89 5.40 7.97
C ASP A 80 -13.38 5.42 7.76
N GLN A 81 -12.67 6.12 8.64
CA GLN A 81 -11.22 6.22 8.56
C GLN A 81 -10.54 4.95 9.10
N THR A 82 -9.71 4.33 8.27
CA THR A 82 -8.91 3.16 8.62
C THR A 82 -7.43 3.42 8.31
N PRO A 83 -6.51 3.33 9.28
CA PRO A 83 -6.72 3.14 10.73
C PRO A 83 -7.34 4.36 11.43
N THR A 84 -7.96 4.14 12.60
CA THR A 84 -8.65 5.18 13.40
C THR A 84 -7.78 6.41 13.70
N LYS A 85 -6.46 6.22 13.80
CA LYS A 85 -5.50 7.31 13.87
C LYS A 85 -4.79 7.43 12.53
N PRO A 86 -4.81 8.61 11.88
CA PRO A 86 -4.07 8.82 10.65
C PRO A 86 -2.57 8.58 10.86
N LEU A 87 -1.91 8.12 9.80
CA LEU A 87 -0.47 7.98 9.80
C LEU A 87 0.15 9.36 9.62
N GLN A 88 1.02 9.72 10.57
CA GLN A 88 1.71 11.00 10.61
C GLN A 88 3.18 10.72 10.92
N PRO A 89 3.94 10.20 9.94
CA PRO A 89 5.35 9.95 10.12
C PRO A 89 6.09 11.28 10.21
N ASP A 90 6.99 11.36 11.17
CA ASP A 90 7.90 12.51 11.31
C ASP A 90 9.31 12.05 10.95
N PHE A 91 9.68 12.33 9.70
CA PHE A 91 10.98 11.96 9.14
C PHE A 91 12.12 12.83 9.64
N GLU A 92 11.84 14.03 10.15
CA GLU A 92 12.87 14.95 10.66
C GLU A 92 13.36 14.50 12.04
N ASN A 93 12.44 14.09 12.91
CA ASN A 93 12.76 13.59 14.26
C ASN A 93 12.94 12.07 14.33
N GLY A 94 12.89 11.36 13.20
CA GLY A 94 13.04 9.91 13.12
C GLY A 94 11.86 9.10 13.68
N ASN A 95 10.73 9.75 13.95
CA ASN A 95 9.52 9.16 14.49
C ASN A 95 8.64 8.56 13.38
N CYS A 96 9.15 7.54 12.69
CA CYS A 96 8.42 6.80 11.63
C CYS A 96 8.25 5.30 11.94
N MET A 97 8.65 4.89 13.15
CA MET A 97 8.67 3.47 13.54
C MET A 97 7.27 2.86 13.59
N ARG A 98 6.25 3.64 13.96
CA ARG A 98 4.86 3.18 14.04
C ARG A 98 4.34 2.79 12.66
N GLU A 99 4.53 3.66 11.68
CA GLU A 99 4.12 3.46 10.29
C GLU A 99 4.86 2.26 9.68
N TYR A 100 6.16 2.16 9.94
CA TYR A 100 6.96 1.01 9.50
C TYR A 100 6.48 -0.31 10.14
N MET A 101 6.25 -0.33 11.45
CA MET A 101 5.70 -1.51 12.13
C MET A 101 4.32 -1.88 11.61
N GLN A 102 3.46 -0.90 11.32
CA GLN A 102 2.15 -1.17 10.74
C GLN A 102 2.29 -1.83 9.37
N LEU A 103 3.15 -1.32 8.49
CA LEU A 103 3.42 -1.95 7.19
C LEU A 103 3.92 -3.39 7.35
N VAL A 104 4.87 -3.64 8.25
CA VAL A 104 5.43 -4.98 8.49
C VAL A 104 4.38 -5.96 9.04
N LYS A 105 3.49 -5.48 9.92
CA LYS A 105 2.38 -6.27 10.45
C LYS A 105 1.41 -6.65 9.33
N THR A 106 1.01 -5.70 8.48
CA THR A 106 0.03 -5.95 7.41
C THR A 106 0.63 -6.76 6.25
N ALA A 107 1.94 -6.63 5.98
CA ALA A 107 2.63 -7.40 4.94
C ALA A 107 2.85 -8.88 5.29
N GLY A 108 2.37 -9.36 6.45
CA GLY A 108 2.32 -10.80 6.76
C GLY A 108 3.57 -11.37 7.44
N LYS A 109 4.40 -10.54 8.10
CA LYS A 109 5.46 -11.06 9.01
C LYS A 109 4.99 -11.29 10.45
N HIS A 110 3.67 -11.41 10.67
CA HIS A 110 3.12 -11.92 11.92
C HIS A 110 2.18 -13.10 11.63
N THR A 111 2.72 -14.15 11.02
CA THR A 111 2.20 -15.50 11.21
C THR A 111 2.55 -15.90 12.64
N LYS A 112 1.65 -15.66 13.58
CA LYS A 112 1.60 -16.45 14.80
C LYS A 112 0.47 -17.45 14.64
N ASP A 113 0.92 -18.69 14.49
CA ASP A 113 0.29 -19.96 14.91
C ASP A 113 -1.06 -20.33 14.28
#